data_AF-A0A2U1T942-F1
#
_entry.id   AF-A0A2U1T942-F1
#
_cell.length_a   1.000
_cell.length_b   1.000
_cell.length_c   1.000
_cell.angle_alpha   90.00
_cell.angle_beta   90.00
_cell.angle_gamma   90.00
#
_symmetry.space_group_name_H-M   'P 1'
#
loop_
_entity.id
_entity.type
_entity.pdbx_description
1 polymer ?
#
loop_
_entity_poly.entity_id
_entity_poly.type
_entity_poly.pdbx_seq_one_letter_code
_entity_poly.pdbx_strand_id
1 'polypeptide(L)'
;MTRERFTVEYARANAQLSIPQAASAATQLATAVDLQRYETFDAIYALARRLQLRSAFEWETYGYEPTEDAVPVRLESERNPLEWDTFYLAEHTSRPFHSHERLQPFEEIERDARKLVTGGEADYSALFPELPTRRQQIMGNLWRLGVVAVPDQQVVDAPSRTVAGTRALAGEQPTPDMTEYTAWWVIGVNPKLGKDMLPEIVRAAAATLIEDHPARGAESEAAAYLALERLWIPPRRGRTAWWRSYAAGEAMPAGFDWTRVYETAQRVENALRGI
;
A
#
# COMPACT_ATOMS: atom_id res chain seq x y z
N MET A 1 -1.87 19.79 4.90
CA MET A 1 -1.20 18.81 5.78
C MET A 1 -2.13 17.87 6.54
N THR A 2 -3.03 18.31 7.44
CA THR A 2 -3.93 17.39 8.19
C THR A 2 -4.76 16.51 7.25
N ARG A 3 -5.32 17.11 6.19
CA ARG A 3 -6.07 16.37 5.14
C ARG A 3 -5.20 15.36 4.39
N GLU A 4 -3.99 15.73 4.00
CA GLU A 4 -3.07 14.83 3.28
C GLU A 4 -2.65 13.65 4.17
N ARG A 5 -2.27 13.91 5.43
CA ARG A 5 -1.96 12.87 6.40
C ARG A 5 -3.16 11.95 6.63
N PHE A 6 -4.38 12.49 6.69
CA PHE A 6 -5.59 11.69 6.76
C PHE A 6 -5.75 10.78 5.54
N THR A 7 -5.59 11.30 4.32
CA THR A 7 -5.67 10.50 3.09
C THR A 7 -4.65 9.36 3.10
N VAL A 8 -3.39 9.62 3.46
CA VAL A 8 -2.32 8.62 3.51
C VAL A 8 -2.61 7.56 4.57
N GLU A 9 -2.96 7.97 5.79
CA GLU A 9 -3.23 7.03 6.87
C GLU A 9 -4.51 6.23 6.65
N TYR A 10 -5.53 6.81 6.01
CA TYR A 10 -6.74 6.10 5.60
C TYR A 10 -6.42 5.06 4.52
N ALA A 11 -5.65 5.43 3.49
CA ALA A 11 -5.21 4.49 2.46
C ALA A 11 -4.36 3.35 3.04
N ARG A 12 -3.52 3.62 4.04
CA ARG A 12 -2.76 2.58 4.76
C ARG A 12 -3.66 1.66 5.60
N ALA A 13 -4.69 2.25 6.22
CA ALA A 13 -5.55 1.56 7.19
C ALA A 13 -6.65 0.70 6.54
N ASN A 14 -7.00 0.94 5.27
CA ASN A 14 -8.11 0.29 4.59
C ASN A 14 -7.62 -0.65 3.47
N ALA A 15 -7.10 -1.81 3.87
CA ALA A 15 -6.51 -2.80 2.96
C ALA A 15 -7.52 -3.50 2.04
N GLN A 16 -8.81 -3.47 2.40
CA GLN A 16 -9.91 -4.02 1.62
C GLN A 16 -10.25 -3.26 0.33
N LEU A 17 -9.81 -2.01 0.22
CA LEU A 17 -9.93 -1.20 -1.01
C LEU A 17 -8.57 -1.09 -1.70
N SER A 18 -8.53 -0.88 -3.02
CA SER A 18 -7.30 -0.43 -3.67
C SER A 18 -6.81 0.90 -3.07
N ILE A 19 -5.50 1.17 -3.10
CA ILE A 19 -4.90 2.41 -2.61
C ILE A 19 -5.53 3.65 -3.28
N PRO A 20 -5.73 3.71 -4.61
CA PRO A 20 -6.40 4.85 -5.24
C PRO A 20 -7.86 5.02 -4.77
N GLN A 21 -8.62 3.93 -4.63
CA GLN A 21 -9.98 3.99 -4.09
C GLN A 21 -9.98 4.47 -2.65
N ALA A 22 -9.07 3.99 -1.80
CA ALA A 22 -8.97 4.43 -0.42
C ALA A 22 -8.57 5.91 -0.31
N ALA A 23 -7.67 6.38 -1.16
CA ALA A 23 -7.30 7.81 -1.24
C ALA A 23 -8.47 8.69 -1.72
N SER A 24 -9.23 8.20 -2.72
CA SER A 24 -10.45 8.87 -3.21
C SER A 24 -11.52 8.93 -2.10
N ALA A 25 -11.77 7.80 -1.43
CA ALA A 25 -12.68 7.71 -0.30
C ALA A 25 -12.30 8.71 0.80
N ALA A 26 -11.04 8.74 1.21
CA ALA A 26 -10.57 9.66 2.23
C ALA A 26 -10.76 11.13 1.82
N THR A 27 -10.60 11.46 0.55
CA THR A 27 -10.80 12.83 0.06
C THR A 27 -12.27 13.27 0.17
N GLN A 28 -13.21 12.35 -0.09
CA GLN A 28 -14.65 12.56 0.08
C GLN A 28 -15.06 12.59 1.56
N LEU A 29 -14.48 11.71 2.38
CA LEU A 29 -14.72 11.65 3.82
C LEU A 29 -14.14 12.85 4.57
N ALA A 30 -13.04 13.44 4.10
CA ALA A 30 -12.43 14.61 4.72
C ALA A 30 -13.37 15.83 4.81
N THR A 31 -14.42 15.88 3.99
CA THR A 31 -15.48 16.89 4.07
C THR A 31 -16.56 16.55 5.09
N ALA A 32 -16.79 15.26 5.37
CA ALA A 32 -17.78 14.80 6.34
C ALA A 32 -17.20 14.72 7.76
N VAL A 33 -15.90 14.44 7.88
CA VAL A 33 -15.21 14.31 9.16
C VAL A 33 -14.60 15.66 9.55
N ASP A 34 -14.87 16.13 10.77
CA ASP A 34 -14.25 17.33 11.34
C ASP A 34 -12.76 17.08 11.68
N LEU A 35 -11.91 17.08 10.65
CA LEU A 35 -10.48 16.82 10.74
C LEU A 35 -9.73 17.83 11.62
N GLN A 36 -10.29 19.03 11.84
CA GLN A 36 -9.65 20.06 12.66
C GLN A 36 -9.51 19.63 14.13
N ARG A 37 -10.34 18.69 14.59
CA ARG A 37 -10.24 18.12 15.95
C ARG A 37 -9.06 17.16 16.13
N TYR A 38 -8.33 16.82 15.07
CA TYR A 38 -7.27 15.80 15.08
C TYR A 38 -5.94 16.46 14.72
N GLU A 39 -5.29 17.08 15.71
CA GLU A 39 -4.06 17.87 15.51
C GLU A 39 -2.78 17.03 15.48
N THR A 40 -2.80 15.83 16.06
CA THR A 40 -1.61 14.96 16.17
C THR A 40 -1.63 13.84 15.15
N PHE A 41 -0.44 13.35 14.79
CA PHE A 41 -0.29 12.17 13.95
C PHE A 41 -1.06 10.97 14.51
N ASP A 42 -0.91 10.70 15.81
CA ASP A 42 -1.58 9.57 16.48
C ASP A 42 -3.11 9.69 16.45
N ALA A 43 -3.65 10.91 16.57
CA ALA A 43 -5.08 11.15 16.50
C ALA A 43 -5.64 10.87 15.09
N ILE A 44 -4.93 11.31 14.04
CA ILE A 44 -5.28 11.02 12.64
C ILE A 44 -5.16 9.52 12.34
N TYR A 45 -4.07 8.90 12.81
CA TYR A 45 -3.83 7.47 12.69
C TYR A 45 -4.95 6.65 13.33
N ALA A 46 -5.39 7.02 14.53
CA ALA A 46 -6.47 6.36 15.25
C ALA A 46 -7.83 6.57 14.57
N LEU A 47 -8.11 7.78 14.07
CA LEU A 47 -9.30 8.09 13.27
C LEU A 47 -9.38 7.20 12.02
N ALA A 48 -8.32 7.20 11.20
CA ALA A 48 -8.27 6.46 9.94
C ALA A 48 -8.56 4.96 10.11
N ARG A 49 -8.12 4.36 11.22
CA ARG A 49 -8.35 2.94 11.54
C ARG A 49 -9.75 2.63 12.06
N ARG A 50 -10.50 3.64 12.55
CA ARG A 50 -11.84 3.45 13.11
C ARG A 50 -12.93 3.53 12.04
N LEU A 51 -12.68 4.26 10.96
CA LEU A 51 -13.69 4.52 9.94
C LEU A 51 -14.01 3.23 9.18
N GLN A 52 -15.22 2.73 9.37
CA GLN A 52 -15.70 1.50 8.75
C GLN A 52 -16.51 1.85 7.51
N LEU A 53 -15.83 1.94 6.37
CA LEU A 53 -16.47 2.19 5.09
C LEU A 53 -16.79 0.87 4.40
N ARG A 54 -18.07 0.65 4.09
CA ARG A 54 -18.56 -0.55 3.41
C ARG A 54 -19.51 -0.19 2.27
N SER A 55 -19.63 -1.10 1.31
CA SER A 55 -20.50 -0.89 0.15
C SER A 55 -21.97 -0.83 0.57
N ALA A 56 -22.77 -0.05 -0.15
CA ALA A 56 -24.22 0.03 0.03
C ALA A 56 -24.87 -1.35 -0.14
N PHE A 57 -24.38 -2.13 -1.11
CA PHE A 57 -24.82 -3.50 -1.34
C PHE A 57 -24.59 -4.41 -0.13
N GLU A 58 -23.41 -4.32 0.50
CA GLU A 58 -23.11 -5.07 1.71
C GLU A 58 -24.02 -4.65 2.88
N TRP A 59 -24.19 -3.35 3.11
CA TRP A 59 -25.09 -2.84 4.14
C TRP A 59 -26.52 -3.38 3.95
N GLU A 60 -27.06 -3.25 2.74
CA GLU A 60 -28.40 -3.70 2.37
C GLU A 60 -28.55 -5.21 2.57
N THR A 61 -27.54 -6.01 2.17
CA THR A 61 -27.54 -7.47 2.34
C THR A 61 -27.76 -7.87 3.79
N TYR A 62 -27.21 -7.13 4.75
CA TYR A 62 -27.36 -7.42 6.19
C TYR A 62 -28.52 -6.66 6.87
N GLY A 63 -29.37 -6.00 6.08
CA GLY A 63 -30.56 -5.27 6.53
C GLY A 63 -30.26 -3.90 7.15
N TYR A 64 -29.15 -3.28 6.76
CA TYR A 64 -28.83 -1.90 7.10
C TYR A 64 -29.27 -0.97 5.97
N GLU A 65 -29.75 0.22 6.35
CA GLU A 65 -30.14 1.27 5.43
C GLU A 65 -29.40 2.57 5.79
N PRO A 66 -29.00 3.39 4.80
CA PRO A 66 -28.43 4.71 5.06
C PRO A 66 -29.41 5.59 5.85
N THR A 67 -28.90 6.39 6.78
CA THR A 67 -29.70 7.43 7.45
C THR A 67 -30.02 8.58 6.48
N GLU A 68 -30.98 9.44 6.83
CA GLU A 68 -31.36 10.58 5.98
C GLU A 68 -30.20 11.56 5.73
N ASP A 69 -29.27 11.67 6.69
CA ASP A 69 -28.08 12.51 6.66
C ASP A 69 -26.83 11.77 6.17
N ALA A 70 -26.97 10.54 5.68
CA ALA A 70 -25.85 9.72 5.26
C ALA A 70 -25.08 10.37 4.09
N VAL A 71 -23.77 10.53 4.27
CA VAL A 71 -22.88 11.01 3.21
C VAL A 71 -22.41 9.83 2.35
N PRO A 72 -22.82 9.73 1.07
CA PRO A 72 -22.35 8.66 0.20
C PRO A 72 -20.92 8.91 -0.27
N VAL A 73 -20.11 7.85 -0.26
CA VAL A 73 -18.80 7.82 -0.90
C VAL A 73 -18.92 7.04 -2.20
N ARG A 74 -18.55 7.67 -3.32
CA ARG A 74 -18.63 7.05 -4.66
C ARG A 74 -17.23 6.62 -5.10
N LEU A 75 -17.05 5.34 -5.34
CA LEU A 75 -15.78 4.76 -5.78
C LEU A 75 -16.00 4.04 -7.11
N GLU A 76 -14.99 4.05 -7.98
CA GLU A 76 -15.00 3.28 -9.22
C GLU A 76 -15.16 1.79 -8.89
N SER A 77 -16.02 1.09 -9.63
CA SER A 77 -16.27 -0.32 -9.38
C SER A 77 -15.09 -1.19 -9.83
N GLU A 78 -14.65 -2.10 -8.97
CA GLU A 78 -13.62 -3.08 -9.33
C GLU A 78 -14.10 -4.07 -10.41
N ARG A 79 -15.42 -4.25 -10.54
CA ARG A 79 -16.02 -5.16 -11.54
C ARG A 79 -16.13 -4.51 -12.91
N ASN A 80 -16.44 -3.22 -12.94
CA ASN A 80 -16.60 -2.44 -14.14
C ASN A 80 -16.09 -0.99 -13.93
N PRO A 81 -14.91 -0.64 -14.49
CA PRO A 81 -14.33 0.71 -14.42
C PRO A 81 -15.24 1.85 -14.93
N LEU A 82 -16.29 1.53 -15.69
CA LEU A 82 -17.27 2.51 -16.17
C LEU A 82 -18.43 2.76 -15.19
N GLU A 83 -18.47 2.02 -14.07
CA GLU A 83 -19.51 2.08 -13.05
C GLU A 83 -18.97 2.60 -11.72
N TRP A 84 -19.88 3.10 -10.89
CA TRP A 84 -19.57 3.67 -9.58
C TRP A 84 -20.32 2.92 -8.49
N ASP A 85 -19.57 2.31 -7.58
CA ASP A 85 -20.09 1.71 -6.37
C ASP A 85 -20.28 2.78 -5.28
N THR A 86 -21.33 2.60 -4.48
CA THR A 86 -21.65 3.50 -3.36
C THR A 86 -21.24 2.87 -2.05
N PHE A 87 -20.67 3.67 -1.16
CA PHE A 87 -20.23 3.25 0.15
C PHE A 87 -20.77 4.20 1.21
N TYR A 88 -20.99 3.68 2.42
CA TYR A 88 -21.40 4.44 3.59
C TYR A 88 -20.56 4.05 4.81
N LEU A 89 -20.31 5.02 5.67
CA LEU A 89 -19.73 4.78 6.99
C LEU A 89 -20.75 4.07 7.89
N ALA A 90 -20.28 3.21 8.79
CA ALA A 90 -21.14 2.54 9.76
C ALA A 90 -21.96 3.51 10.65
N GLU A 91 -21.46 4.72 10.91
CA GLU A 91 -22.20 5.73 11.67
C GLU A 91 -23.34 6.39 10.88
N HIS A 92 -23.35 6.24 9.55
CA HIS A 92 -24.36 6.75 8.64
C HIS A 92 -25.37 5.66 8.21
N THR A 93 -25.39 4.53 8.91
CA THR A 93 -26.34 3.45 8.63
C THR A 93 -27.10 3.08 9.89
N SER A 94 -28.34 2.67 9.70
CA SER A 94 -29.21 2.17 10.76
C SER A 94 -29.77 0.82 10.37
N ARG A 95 -30.17 0.01 11.35
CA ARG A 95 -30.76 -1.30 11.12
C ARG A 95 -32.23 -1.26 11.53
N PRO A 96 -33.16 -0.91 10.61
CA PRO A 96 -34.56 -0.72 10.96
C PRO A 96 -35.24 -2.00 11.45
N PHE A 97 -34.79 -3.17 10.97
CA PHE A 97 -35.33 -4.47 11.35
C PHE A 97 -34.28 -5.35 12.04
N HIS A 98 -34.73 -6.17 12.98
CA HIS A 98 -33.89 -7.21 13.56
C HIS A 98 -33.73 -8.35 12.55
N SER A 99 -32.58 -8.42 11.87
CA SER A 99 -32.20 -9.59 11.08
C SER A 99 -31.29 -10.52 11.90
N HIS A 100 -31.48 -11.83 11.72
CA HIS A 100 -30.67 -12.87 12.34
C HIS A 100 -29.29 -13.01 11.68
N GLU A 101 -29.09 -12.40 10.52
CA GLU A 101 -27.80 -12.40 9.84
C GLU A 101 -26.84 -11.45 10.55
N ARG A 102 -25.61 -11.92 10.75
CA ARG A 102 -24.57 -11.16 11.43
C ARG A 102 -23.63 -10.58 10.40
N LEU A 103 -23.58 -9.25 10.34
CA LEU A 103 -22.57 -8.53 9.56
C LEU A 103 -21.17 -8.97 10.02
N GLN A 104 -20.33 -9.37 9.08
CA GLN A 104 -18.94 -9.73 9.37
C GLN A 104 -18.24 -8.55 10.05
N PRO A 105 -17.50 -8.74 11.16
CA PRO A 105 -16.77 -7.65 11.79
C PRO A 105 -15.75 -7.03 10.82
N PHE A 106 -15.62 -5.70 10.86
CA PHE A 106 -14.82 -4.96 9.88
C PHE A 106 -13.34 -5.32 9.98
N GLU A 107 -12.88 -5.57 11.21
CA GLU A 107 -11.51 -5.99 11.49
C GLU A 107 -11.17 -7.33 10.85
N GLU A 108 -12.15 -8.20 10.62
CA GLU A 108 -11.93 -9.48 9.93
C GLU A 108 -11.74 -9.28 8.43
N ILE A 109 -12.53 -8.40 7.81
CA ILE A 109 -12.37 -8.03 6.40
C ILE A 109 -10.98 -7.43 6.18
N GLU A 110 -10.58 -6.48 7.03
CA GLU A 110 -9.25 -5.89 7.00
C GLU A 110 -8.14 -6.93 7.21
N ARG A 111 -8.34 -7.85 8.16
CA ARG A 111 -7.38 -8.91 8.46
C ARG A 111 -7.20 -9.84 7.28
N ASP A 112 -8.29 -10.22 6.61
CA ASP A 112 -8.26 -11.16 5.50
C ASP A 112 -7.67 -10.48 4.26
N ALA A 113 -8.03 -9.23 3.99
CA ALA A 113 -7.39 -8.40 2.97
C ALA A 113 -5.87 -8.33 3.17
N ARG A 114 -5.37 -8.10 4.39
CA ARG A 114 -3.91 -8.02 4.69
C ARG A 114 -3.18 -9.37 4.61
N LYS A 115 -3.90 -10.49 4.67
CA LYS A 115 -3.34 -11.84 4.52
C LYS A 115 -3.28 -12.29 3.07
N LEU A 116 -4.07 -11.68 2.19
CA LEU A 116 -4.15 -12.06 0.79
C LEU A 116 -2.79 -11.88 0.09
N VAL A 117 -2.10 -13.00 -0.11
CA VAL A 117 -0.90 -13.14 -0.93
C VAL A 117 -1.07 -14.44 -1.71
N THR A 118 -1.06 -14.35 -3.04
CA THR A 118 -1.21 -15.45 -3.96
C THR A 118 0.14 -15.82 -4.55
N GLY A 119 0.61 -17.02 -4.21
CA GLY A 119 1.86 -17.57 -4.74
C GLY A 119 3.12 -16.79 -4.34
N GLY A 120 4.25 -17.44 -4.56
CA GLY A 120 5.59 -16.86 -4.57
C GLY A 120 6.37 -17.70 -5.57
N GLU A 121 6.46 -17.23 -6.81
CA GLU A 121 6.91 -18.06 -7.93
C GLU A 121 8.44 -18.16 -7.99
N ALA A 122 9.14 -17.08 -7.64
CA ALA A 122 10.59 -17.08 -7.47
C ALA A 122 10.99 -17.50 -6.03
N ASP A 123 11.96 -18.40 -5.92
CA ASP A 123 12.46 -18.86 -4.62
C ASP A 123 13.62 -18.00 -4.11
N TYR A 124 13.34 -17.23 -3.06
CA TYR A 124 14.32 -16.38 -2.37
C TYR A 124 14.95 -17.03 -1.13
N SER A 125 14.60 -18.28 -0.80
CA SER A 125 15.05 -18.94 0.43
C SER A 125 16.57 -19.12 0.51
N ALA A 126 17.20 -19.41 -0.62
CA ALA A 126 18.66 -19.56 -0.71
C ALA A 126 19.40 -18.21 -0.69
N LEU A 127 18.79 -17.16 -1.25
CA LEU A 127 19.40 -15.83 -1.35
C LEU A 127 19.28 -15.05 -0.03
N PHE A 128 18.15 -15.21 0.68
CA PHE A 128 17.85 -14.48 1.92
C PHE A 128 17.32 -15.43 3.01
N PRO A 129 18.14 -16.41 3.46
CA PRO A 129 17.72 -17.45 4.41
C PRO A 129 17.33 -16.91 5.79
N GLU A 130 17.78 -15.71 6.15
CA GLU A 130 17.45 -15.03 7.40
C GLU A 130 16.06 -14.39 7.41
N LEU A 131 15.41 -14.25 6.25
CA LEU A 131 14.06 -13.72 6.17
C LEU A 131 13.02 -14.79 6.54
N PRO A 132 11.96 -14.44 7.29
CA PRO A 132 10.83 -15.35 7.49
C PRO A 132 10.23 -15.83 6.17
N THR A 133 9.75 -17.08 6.13
CA THR A 133 9.17 -17.71 4.93
C THR A 133 8.09 -16.86 4.26
N ARG A 134 7.20 -16.23 5.03
CA ARG A 134 6.18 -15.33 4.48
C ARG A 134 6.78 -14.15 3.69
N ARG A 135 7.91 -13.60 4.15
CA ARG A 135 8.61 -12.50 3.45
C ARG A 135 9.27 -13.00 2.18
N GLN A 136 9.87 -14.19 2.20
CA GLN A 136 10.43 -14.84 1.00
C GLN A 136 9.34 -15.10 -0.04
N GLN A 137 8.16 -15.60 0.38
CA GLN A 137 7.00 -15.80 -0.52
C GLN A 137 6.54 -14.49 -1.17
N ILE A 138 6.41 -13.42 -0.38
CA ILE A 138 6.04 -12.09 -0.88
C ILE A 138 7.09 -11.57 -1.87
N MET A 139 8.39 -11.77 -1.58
CA MET A 139 9.46 -11.42 -2.51
C MET A 139 9.42 -12.24 -3.80
N GLY A 140 8.93 -13.47 -3.72
CA GLY A 140 8.75 -14.37 -4.86
C GLY A 140 7.86 -13.81 -5.98
N ASN A 141 7.17 -12.69 -5.75
CA ASN A 141 6.35 -12.01 -6.75
C ASN A 141 6.97 -10.70 -7.28
N LEU A 142 8.17 -10.32 -6.86
CA LEU A 142 8.86 -9.11 -7.34
C LEU A 142 9.10 -9.11 -8.86
N TRP A 143 9.20 -10.30 -9.46
CA TRP A 143 9.33 -10.46 -10.90
C TRP A 143 8.19 -9.75 -11.65
N ARG A 144 6.99 -9.59 -11.07
CA ARG A 144 5.85 -8.88 -11.69
C ARG A 144 6.15 -7.41 -12.00
N LEU A 145 7.21 -6.85 -11.38
CA LEU A 145 7.72 -5.51 -11.66
C LEU A 145 8.94 -5.51 -12.60
N GLY A 146 9.33 -6.67 -13.13
CA GLY A 146 10.60 -6.87 -13.84
C GLY A 146 11.82 -6.78 -12.92
N VAL A 147 11.64 -7.02 -11.62
CA VAL A 147 12.67 -6.79 -10.58
C VAL A 147 13.13 -8.12 -9.98
N VAL A 148 14.44 -8.26 -9.81
CA VAL A 148 15.06 -9.34 -9.02
C VAL A 148 15.95 -8.74 -7.93
N ALA A 149 15.89 -9.30 -6.72
CA ALA A 149 16.75 -8.89 -5.62
C ALA A 149 17.88 -9.91 -5.40
N VAL A 150 19.11 -9.43 -5.20
CA VAL A 150 20.27 -10.29 -4.92
C VAL A 150 21.07 -9.74 -3.74
N PRO A 151 21.66 -10.60 -2.89
CA PRO A 151 22.61 -10.16 -1.88
C PRO A 151 23.83 -9.53 -2.53
N ASP A 152 24.28 -8.40 -1.98
CA ASP A 152 25.39 -7.64 -2.55
C ASP A 152 26.39 -7.24 -1.48
N GLN A 153 27.52 -7.96 -1.44
CA GLN A 153 28.58 -7.70 -0.47
C GLN A 153 29.42 -6.45 -0.81
N GLN A 154 29.32 -5.94 -2.04
CA GLN A 154 30.05 -4.74 -2.47
C GLN A 154 29.37 -3.46 -1.99
N VAL A 155 28.08 -3.53 -1.63
CA VAL A 155 27.35 -2.41 -1.06
C VAL A 155 27.68 -2.31 0.43
N VAL A 156 28.65 -1.45 0.76
CA VAL A 156 29.10 -1.25 2.14
C VAL A 156 28.40 -0.05 2.80
N ASP A 157 28.34 1.09 2.08
CA ASP A 157 27.91 2.38 2.64
C ASP A 157 26.44 2.73 2.34
N ALA A 158 25.73 1.87 1.63
CA ALA A 158 24.32 2.07 1.26
C ALA A 158 23.46 0.86 1.70
N PRO A 159 22.13 1.05 1.84
CA PRO A 159 21.22 -0.04 2.14
C PRO A 159 21.00 -0.95 0.92
N SER A 160 20.91 -0.39 -0.29
CA SER A 160 20.87 -1.16 -1.53
C SER A 160 21.41 -0.33 -2.70
N ARG A 161 21.66 -0.99 -3.84
CA ARG A 161 21.87 -0.37 -5.15
C ARG A 161 20.88 -0.93 -6.16
N THR A 162 20.35 -0.08 -7.01
CA THR A 162 19.47 -0.49 -8.11
C THR A 162 20.21 -0.33 -9.43
N VAL A 163 20.29 -1.40 -10.21
CA VAL A 163 21.01 -1.44 -11.49
C VAL A 163 20.00 -1.79 -12.59
N ALA A 164 20.02 -1.01 -13.68
CA ALA A 164 19.23 -1.35 -14.87
C ALA A 164 19.80 -2.63 -15.51
N GLY A 165 18.92 -3.59 -15.78
CA GLY A 165 19.24 -4.85 -16.44
C GLY A 165 18.83 -4.84 -17.90
N THR A 166 18.09 -5.88 -18.30
CA THR A 166 17.61 -6.05 -19.68
C THR A 166 16.52 -5.05 -20.01
N ARG A 167 16.62 -4.35 -21.15
CA ARG A 167 15.58 -3.43 -21.59
C ARG A 167 14.37 -4.21 -22.11
N ALA A 168 13.21 -4.00 -21.48
CA ALA A 168 11.93 -4.56 -21.93
C ALA A 168 11.61 -4.16 -23.38
N LEU A 169 11.17 -5.12 -24.19
CA LEU A 169 10.60 -4.89 -25.51
C LEU A 169 9.16 -4.39 -25.38
N ALA A 170 8.66 -3.74 -26.44
CA ALA A 170 7.29 -3.24 -26.45
C ALA A 170 6.29 -4.40 -26.33
N GLY A 171 5.43 -4.36 -25.31
CA GLY A 171 4.43 -5.40 -25.02
C GLY A 171 4.97 -6.62 -24.27
N GLU A 172 6.28 -6.69 -24.01
CA GLU A 172 6.86 -7.73 -23.17
C GLU A 172 6.34 -7.62 -21.74
N GLN A 173 5.95 -8.76 -21.18
CA GLN A 173 5.56 -8.88 -19.78
C GLN A 173 6.68 -9.59 -19.03
N PRO A 174 6.94 -9.24 -17.77
CA PRO A 174 7.94 -9.96 -17.01
C PRO A 174 7.45 -11.38 -16.72
N THR A 175 8.39 -12.25 -16.35
CA THR A 175 8.12 -13.68 -16.15
C THR A 175 8.75 -14.17 -14.83
N PRO A 176 8.19 -15.21 -14.21
CA PRO A 176 8.67 -15.71 -12.92
C PRO A 176 10.07 -16.33 -12.95
N ASP A 177 10.55 -16.73 -14.13
CA ASP A 177 11.89 -17.28 -14.36
C ASP A 177 12.96 -16.20 -14.56
N MET A 178 12.61 -14.91 -14.36
CA MET A 178 13.58 -13.83 -14.36
C MET A 178 14.69 -14.06 -13.33
N THR A 179 15.92 -13.86 -13.77
CA THR A 179 17.15 -13.92 -12.96
C THR A 179 17.82 -12.55 -12.93
N GLU A 180 18.91 -12.39 -12.20
CA GLU A 180 19.71 -11.17 -12.23
C GLU A 180 20.25 -10.81 -13.63
N TYR A 181 20.29 -11.77 -14.57
CA TYR A 181 20.74 -11.53 -15.94
C TYR A 181 19.61 -11.15 -16.90
N THR A 182 18.37 -11.52 -16.60
CA THR A 182 17.20 -11.31 -17.47
C THR A 182 16.21 -10.29 -16.93
N ALA A 183 16.30 -9.94 -15.65
CA ALA A 183 15.47 -8.92 -15.03
C ALA A 183 15.67 -7.54 -15.69
N TRP A 184 14.61 -6.74 -15.70
CA TRP A 184 14.68 -5.35 -16.14
C TRP A 184 15.43 -4.47 -15.14
N TRP A 185 15.37 -4.85 -13.87
CA TRP A 185 16.06 -4.20 -12.78
C TRP A 185 16.60 -5.21 -11.78
N VAL A 186 17.85 -5.01 -11.35
CA VAL A 186 18.49 -5.79 -10.29
C VAL A 186 18.67 -4.90 -9.07
N ILE A 187 18.16 -5.36 -7.93
CA ILE A 187 18.35 -4.71 -6.64
C ILE A 187 19.44 -5.48 -5.89
N GLY A 188 20.63 -4.92 -5.81
CA GLY A 188 21.72 -5.41 -4.96
C GLY A 188 21.51 -4.94 -3.52
N VAL A 189 21.31 -5.88 -2.60
CA VAL A 189 20.89 -5.57 -1.21
C VAL A 189 22.03 -5.82 -0.25
N ASN A 190 22.30 -4.85 0.63
CA ASN A 190 23.30 -5.04 1.68
C ASN A 190 22.82 -6.13 2.66
N PRO A 191 23.54 -7.26 2.79
CA PRO A 191 23.10 -8.39 3.64
C PRO A 191 23.05 -8.03 5.13
N LYS A 192 23.70 -6.93 5.54
CA LYS A 192 23.73 -6.48 6.95
C LYS A 192 22.46 -5.75 7.39
N LEU A 193 21.48 -5.53 6.51
CA LEU A 193 20.23 -4.86 6.84
C LEU A 193 19.31 -5.67 7.78
N GLY A 194 19.48 -6.99 7.84
CA GLY A 194 18.66 -7.87 8.66
C GLY A 194 17.17 -7.65 8.43
N LYS A 195 16.42 -7.27 9.47
CA LYS A 195 14.96 -7.11 9.40
C LYS A 195 14.47 -6.02 8.43
N ASP A 196 15.33 -5.07 8.06
CA ASP A 196 15.00 -3.94 7.17
C ASP A 196 15.26 -4.26 5.69
N MET A 197 15.74 -5.46 5.40
CA MET A 197 16.05 -5.91 4.04
C MET A 197 14.83 -5.88 3.11
N LEU A 198 13.73 -6.55 3.48
CA LEU A 198 12.51 -6.51 2.66
C LEU A 198 11.97 -5.09 2.48
N PRO A 199 11.81 -4.26 3.53
CA PRO A 199 11.42 -2.86 3.34
C PRO A 199 12.32 -2.07 2.39
N GLU A 200 13.63 -2.30 2.43
CA GLU A 200 14.56 -1.66 1.50
C GLU A 200 14.37 -2.16 0.06
N ILE A 201 14.20 -3.46 -0.15
CA ILE A 201 13.93 -4.05 -1.47
C ILE A 201 12.66 -3.44 -2.05
N VAL A 202 11.60 -3.35 -1.26
CA VAL A 202 10.31 -2.80 -1.71
C VAL A 202 10.42 -1.31 -2.03
N ARG A 203 11.16 -0.53 -1.25
CA ARG A 203 11.48 0.87 -1.59
C ARG A 203 12.28 0.97 -2.89
N ALA A 204 13.31 0.16 -3.05
CA ALA A 204 14.14 0.16 -4.25
C ALA A 204 13.34 -0.27 -5.49
N ALA A 205 12.41 -1.21 -5.35
CA ALA A 205 11.46 -1.59 -6.40
C ALA A 205 10.46 -0.46 -6.71
N ALA A 206 9.92 0.23 -5.70
CA ALA A 206 9.09 1.41 -5.93
C ALA A 206 9.85 2.49 -6.72
N ALA A 207 11.14 2.67 -6.41
CA ALA A 207 11.99 3.63 -7.11
C ALA A 207 12.24 3.26 -8.59
N THR A 208 12.11 2.00 -9.04
CA THR A 208 12.23 1.65 -10.47
C THR A 208 11.00 2.05 -11.28
N LEU A 209 9.86 2.24 -10.61
CA LEU A 209 8.60 2.64 -11.23
C LEU A 209 8.43 4.16 -11.34
N ILE A 210 9.29 4.92 -10.63
CA ILE A 210 9.27 6.38 -10.58
C ILE A 210 10.44 6.90 -11.42
N GLU A 211 10.14 7.82 -12.34
CA GLU A 211 11.14 8.50 -13.17
C GLU A 211 12.20 9.21 -12.31
N ASP A 212 13.36 9.54 -12.88
CA ASP A 212 14.40 10.19 -12.11
C ASP A 212 14.10 11.68 -11.90
N HIS A 213 13.82 12.06 -10.64
CA HIS A 213 13.57 13.45 -10.24
C HIS A 213 13.93 13.67 -8.75
N PRO A 214 14.06 14.93 -8.28
CA PRO A 214 14.58 15.22 -6.94
C PRO A 214 13.80 14.62 -5.77
N ALA A 215 12.49 14.37 -5.92
CA ALA A 215 11.64 13.81 -4.87
C ALA A 215 11.50 12.28 -4.92
N ARG A 216 12.10 11.60 -5.92
CA ARG A 216 11.99 10.15 -6.14
C ARG A 216 12.30 9.32 -4.90
N GLY A 217 13.32 9.72 -4.14
CA GLY A 217 13.70 9.05 -2.90
C GLY A 217 12.61 9.10 -1.82
N ALA A 218 11.94 10.25 -1.68
CA ALA A 218 10.84 10.42 -0.75
C ALA A 218 9.56 9.70 -1.22
N GLU A 219 9.25 9.78 -2.51
CA GLU A 219 8.05 9.14 -3.08
C GLU A 219 8.15 7.61 -3.03
N SER A 220 9.31 7.04 -3.35
CA SER A 220 9.53 5.59 -3.25
C SER A 220 9.45 5.08 -1.81
N GLU A 221 9.92 5.86 -0.83
CA GLU A 221 9.76 5.54 0.60
C GLU A 221 8.29 5.61 1.02
N ALA A 222 7.55 6.63 0.58
CA ALA A 222 6.12 6.77 0.87
C ALA A 222 5.29 5.63 0.24
N ALA A 223 5.62 5.25 -0.99
CA ALA A 223 4.94 4.17 -1.69
C ALA A 223 5.21 2.81 -1.01
N ALA A 224 6.46 2.55 -0.63
CA ALA A 224 6.81 1.35 0.12
C ALA A 224 6.15 1.31 1.50
N TYR A 225 6.07 2.46 2.20
CA TYR A 225 5.36 2.57 3.47
C TYR A 225 3.90 2.11 3.36
N LEU A 226 3.17 2.60 2.34
CA LEU A 226 1.78 2.23 2.11
C LEU A 226 1.64 0.73 1.79
N ALA A 227 2.40 0.24 0.81
CA ALA A 227 2.30 -1.14 0.34
C ALA A 227 2.64 -2.17 1.44
N LEU A 228 3.73 -1.95 2.18
CA LEU A 228 4.21 -2.88 3.22
C LEU A 228 3.23 -2.98 4.39
N GLU A 229 2.70 -1.86 4.86
CA GLU A 229 1.80 -1.82 6.01
C GLU A 229 0.47 -2.51 5.72
N ARG A 230 -0.02 -2.42 4.49
CA ARG A 230 -1.19 -3.13 3.99
C ARG A 230 -0.99 -4.65 3.88
N LEU A 231 0.24 -5.13 4.12
CA LEU A 231 0.61 -6.55 4.24
C LEU A 231 1.08 -6.94 5.66
N TRP A 232 0.93 -6.05 6.64
CA TRP A 232 1.53 -6.16 7.99
C TRP A 232 3.05 -6.38 8.00
N ILE A 233 3.75 -5.87 7.00
CA ILE A 233 5.20 -5.82 7.03
C ILE A 233 5.59 -4.45 7.62
N PRO A 234 6.30 -4.41 8.76
CA PRO A 234 6.76 -3.15 9.32
C PRO A 234 7.73 -2.46 8.33
N PRO A 235 7.46 -1.21 7.93
CA PRO A 235 8.40 -0.41 7.17
C PRO A 235 9.50 0.11 8.08
N ARG A 236 10.48 0.83 7.51
CA ARG A 236 11.63 1.39 8.24
C ARG A 236 11.28 2.65 9.05
N ARG A 237 10.16 2.60 9.78
CA ARG A 237 9.65 3.70 10.62
C ARG A 237 10.74 4.18 11.57
N GLY A 238 10.84 5.50 11.70
CA GLY A 238 11.78 6.18 12.60
C GLY A 238 13.25 6.17 12.15
N ARG A 239 13.59 5.49 11.04
CA ARG A 239 14.97 5.34 10.56
C ARG A 239 15.27 6.17 9.32
N THR A 240 14.25 6.69 8.64
CA THR A 240 14.40 7.48 7.42
C THR A 240 14.14 8.97 7.66
N ALA A 241 14.77 9.82 6.85
CA ALA A 241 14.53 11.26 6.88
C ALA A 241 13.07 11.55 6.49
N TRP A 242 12.57 10.90 5.44
CA TRP A 242 11.18 11.02 5.00
C TRP A 242 10.18 10.74 6.11
N TRP A 243 10.31 9.62 6.84
CA TRP A 243 9.36 9.29 7.92
C TRP A 243 9.33 10.35 9.01
N ARG A 244 10.50 10.87 9.41
CA ARG A 244 10.60 11.91 10.44
C ARG A 244 9.88 13.18 9.99
N SER A 245 10.13 13.62 8.76
CA SER A 245 9.44 14.77 8.17
C SER A 245 7.94 14.52 8.02
N TYR A 246 7.51 13.35 7.55
CA TYR A 246 6.09 13.00 7.40
C TYR A 246 5.35 12.97 8.74
N ALA A 247 5.92 12.33 9.76
CA ALA A 247 5.31 12.20 11.09
C ALA A 247 5.22 13.55 11.83
N ALA A 248 6.25 14.40 11.71
CA ALA A 248 6.19 15.79 12.17
C ALA A 248 5.23 16.64 11.31
N GLY A 249 4.94 16.16 10.10
CA GLY A 249 4.51 16.91 8.93
C GLY A 249 5.22 18.24 8.81
N GLU A 250 6.43 18.10 8.32
CA GLU A 250 7.12 19.11 7.56
C GLU A 250 6.62 19.05 6.11
N ALA A 251 6.83 20.12 5.36
CA ALA A 251 6.50 20.13 3.94
C ALA A 251 7.27 19.02 3.19
N MET A 252 6.60 18.37 2.24
CA MET A 252 7.27 17.39 1.38
C MET A 252 8.28 18.10 0.45
N PRO A 253 9.32 17.38 -0.03
CA PRO A 253 10.29 17.94 -0.96
C PRO A 253 9.63 18.53 -2.22
N ALA A 254 10.29 19.50 -2.84
CA ALA A 254 9.80 20.11 -4.08
C ALA A 254 9.61 19.06 -5.18
N GLY A 255 8.46 19.11 -5.86
CA GLY A 255 8.10 18.17 -6.92
C GLY A 255 7.63 16.80 -6.43
N PHE A 256 7.35 16.65 -5.12
CA PHE A 256 6.70 15.46 -4.57
C PHE A 256 5.22 15.41 -5.01
N ASP A 257 4.78 14.26 -5.53
CA ASP A 257 3.42 14.02 -6.01
C ASP A 257 2.78 12.80 -5.34
N TRP A 258 1.74 13.03 -4.54
CA TRP A 258 0.98 11.97 -3.88
C TRP A 258 0.24 11.07 -4.87
N THR A 259 -0.17 11.56 -6.04
CA THR A 259 -0.85 10.75 -7.05
C THR A 259 0.08 9.64 -7.52
N ARG A 260 1.32 10.00 -7.89
CA ARG A 260 2.36 9.04 -8.28
C ARG A 260 2.68 8.07 -7.15
N VAL A 261 2.72 8.54 -5.91
CA VAL A 261 2.93 7.69 -4.73
C VAL A 261 1.84 6.62 -4.61
N TYR A 262 0.56 7.00 -4.73
CA TYR A 262 -0.55 6.06 -4.62
C TYR A 262 -0.57 5.03 -5.75
N GLU A 263 -0.34 5.46 -7.00
CA GLU A 263 -0.23 4.56 -8.16
C GLU A 263 0.95 3.60 -8.02
N THR A 264 2.11 4.11 -7.61
CA THR A 264 3.31 3.30 -7.38
C THR A 264 3.08 2.31 -6.26
N ALA A 265 2.50 2.74 -5.14
CA ALA A 265 2.18 1.89 -4.01
C ALA A 265 1.21 0.78 -4.42
N GLN A 266 0.21 1.08 -5.25
CA GLN A 266 -0.75 0.08 -5.74
C GLN A 266 -0.05 -0.99 -6.59
N ARG A 267 0.81 -0.58 -7.53
CA ARG A 267 1.56 -1.51 -8.38
C ARG A 267 2.48 -2.40 -7.55
N VAL A 268 3.15 -1.81 -6.57
CA VAL A 268 4.01 -2.54 -5.64
C VAL A 268 3.20 -3.50 -4.76
N GLU A 269 2.09 -3.06 -4.17
CA GLU A 269 1.23 -3.92 -3.36
C GLU A 269 0.68 -5.09 -4.19
N ASN A 270 0.16 -4.83 -5.39
CA ASN A 270 -0.35 -5.88 -6.29
C ASN A 270 0.73 -6.91 -6.60
N ALA A 271 1.93 -6.44 -6.99
CA ALA A 271 3.07 -7.32 -7.21
C ALA A 271 3.37 -8.16 -5.96
N LEU A 272 3.52 -7.55 -4.79
CA LEU A 272 3.81 -8.27 -3.53
C LEU A 272 2.70 -9.26 -3.14
N ARG A 273 1.44 -8.93 -3.46
CA ARG A 273 0.29 -9.82 -3.29
C ARG A 273 0.24 -10.92 -4.34
N GLY A 274 0.97 -10.82 -5.45
CA GLY A 274 0.91 -11.77 -6.56
C GLY A 274 -0.32 -11.61 -7.46
N ILE A 275 -0.91 -10.42 -7.50
CA ILE A 275 -2.09 -10.05 -8.28
C ILE A 275 -1.66 -9.29 -9.53
#